data_AF-A0A1V3X508-F1
#
_entry.id   AF-A0A1V3X508-F1
#
_cell.length_a   1.000
_cell.length_b   1.000
_cell.length_c   1.000
_cell.angle_alpha   90.00
_cell.angle_beta   90.00
_cell.angle_gamma   90.00
#
_symmetry.space_group_name_H-M   'P 1'
#
loop_
_entity.id
_entity.type
_entity.pdbx_description
1 polymer ?
#
loop_
_entity_poly.entity_id
_entity_poly.type
_entity_poly.pdbx_seq_one_letter_code
_entity_poly.pdbx_strand_id
1 'polypeptide(L)'
;MLELAGLDIDDVDYVDLYSCFPSAVQVAAAELGLATDDPARPLTVTGGLTFAGGPWSNYVTHSIATMAELLAANPGRRGLITANGGYLTKHSFGVYSTEPPAEFRWEDVQPVVDREPTTVGLVEWEGIGTVEAWTTPFTREGRPEKTFVAVRTPDGARSLGVITDPDTAAATVHDDIADIAGAKVAIAADGSATLR
;
A
#
# COMPACT_ATOMS: atom_id res chain seq x y z
N MET A 1 -11.95 5.08 13.19
CA MET A 1 -13.15 4.28 12.82
C MET A 1 -13.51 3.31 13.94
N LEU A 2 -12.66 2.33 14.25
CA LEU A 2 -12.93 1.36 15.33
C LEU A 2 -13.29 2.03 16.67
N GLU A 3 -12.54 3.06 17.08
CA GLU A 3 -12.89 3.88 18.25
C GLU A 3 -14.27 4.55 18.16
N LEU A 4 -14.67 5.05 16.98
CA LEU A 4 -16.01 5.64 16.78
C LEU A 4 -17.12 4.59 16.93
N ALA A 5 -16.82 3.35 16.57
CA ALA A 5 -17.70 2.20 16.78
C ALA A 5 -17.61 1.62 18.21
N GLY A 6 -16.68 2.10 19.05
CA GLY A 6 -16.43 1.57 20.39
C GLY A 6 -15.87 0.15 20.38
N LEU A 7 -15.05 -0.18 19.38
CA LEU A 7 -14.48 -1.50 19.15
C LEU A 7 -12.96 -1.44 19.11
N ASP A 8 -12.32 -2.55 19.46
CA ASP A 8 -10.93 -2.84 19.14
C ASP A 8 -10.84 -3.77 17.92
N ILE A 9 -9.64 -3.90 17.33
CA ILE A 9 -9.44 -4.79 16.17
C ILE A 9 -9.73 -6.26 16.50
N ASP A 10 -9.53 -6.66 17.75
CA ASP A 10 -9.76 -8.03 18.21
C ASP A 10 -11.27 -8.34 18.39
N ASP A 11 -12.13 -7.33 18.37
CA ASP A 11 -13.60 -7.51 18.34
C ASP A 11 -14.14 -7.80 16.92
N VAL A 12 -13.28 -7.76 15.90
CA VAL A 12 -13.65 -7.99 14.50
C VAL A 12 -13.50 -9.47 14.15
N ASP A 13 -14.60 -10.10 13.74
CA ASP A 13 -14.65 -11.53 13.40
C ASP A 13 -14.24 -11.80 11.94
N TYR A 14 -14.60 -10.89 11.04
CA TYR A 14 -14.38 -11.04 9.60
C TYR A 14 -13.66 -9.83 9.03
N VAL A 15 -12.69 -10.05 8.15
CA VAL A 15 -11.88 -8.99 7.57
C VAL A 15 -11.87 -9.11 6.05
N ASP A 16 -11.98 -7.98 5.37
CA ASP A 16 -11.66 -7.87 3.96
C ASP A 16 -10.81 -6.62 3.70
N LEU A 17 -9.50 -6.86 3.51
CA LEU A 17 -8.54 -5.81 3.18
C LEU A 17 -8.47 -5.63 1.67
N TYR A 18 -8.52 -4.37 1.21
CA TYR A 18 -8.30 -4.04 -0.19
C TYR A 18 -6.92 -4.52 -0.67
N SER A 19 -6.89 -5.18 -1.83
CA SER A 19 -5.77 -6.09 -2.20
C SER A 19 -5.32 -5.98 -3.66
N CYS A 20 -5.24 -4.76 -4.24
CA CYS A 20 -4.72 -4.58 -5.60
C CYS A 20 -3.27 -5.07 -5.79
N PHE A 21 -2.45 -4.92 -4.74
CA PHE A 21 -1.09 -5.44 -4.64
C PHE A 21 -0.84 -5.94 -3.21
N PRO A 22 0.13 -6.85 -2.99
CA PRO A 22 0.47 -7.34 -1.66
C PRO A 22 0.80 -6.22 -0.65
N SER A 23 1.46 -5.16 -1.11
CA SER A 23 1.82 -4.01 -0.26
C SER A 23 0.61 -3.33 0.38
N ALA A 24 -0.53 -3.25 -0.32
CA ALA A 24 -1.74 -2.65 0.24
C ALA A 24 -2.28 -3.48 1.42
N VAL A 25 -2.24 -4.80 1.30
CA VAL A 25 -2.65 -5.74 2.37
C VAL A 25 -1.68 -5.65 3.54
N GLN A 26 -0.38 -5.67 3.26
CA GLN A 26 0.67 -5.63 4.28
C GLN A 26 0.65 -4.33 5.10
N VAL A 27 0.53 -3.18 4.42
CA VAL A 27 0.41 -1.87 5.10
C VAL A 27 -0.86 -1.84 5.94
N ALA A 28 -2.02 -2.16 5.37
CA ALA A 28 -3.27 -2.14 6.13
C ALA A 28 -3.25 -3.11 7.33
N ALA A 29 -2.71 -4.32 7.15
CA ALA A 29 -2.61 -5.29 8.23
C ALA A 29 -1.68 -4.80 9.35
N ALA A 30 -0.50 -4.25 9.01
CA ALA A 30 0.42 -3.70 9.98
C ALA A 30 -0.18 -2.53 10.79
N GLU A 31 -0.82 -1.57 10.10
CA GLU A 31 -1.44 -0.40 10.75
C GLU A 31 -2.66 -0.78 11.62
N LEU A 32 -3.34 -1.88 11.31
CA LEU A 32 -4.48 -2.37 12.08
C LEU A 32 -4.09 -3.39 13.17
N GLY A 33 -2.83 -3.85 13.21
CA GLY A 33 -2.42 -4.92 14.13
C GLY A 33 -2.91 -6.32 13.75
N LEU A 34 -3.19 -6.56 12.47
CA LEU A 34 -3.60 -7.86 11.93
C LEU A 34 -2.38 -8.66 11.46
N ALA A 35 -2.32 -9.93 11.83
CA ALA A 35 -1.30 -10.85 11.32
C ALA A 35 -1.62 -11.28 9.88
N THR A 36 -0.61 -11.26 9.00
CA THR A 36 -0.78 -11.65 7.58
C THR A 36 -0.78 -13.15 7.34
N ASP A 37 -0.44 -13.93 8.36
CA ASP A 37 -0.25 -15.38 8.33
C ASP A 37 -1.15 -16.13 9.33
N ASP A 38 -2.16 -15.47 9.90
CA ASP A 38 -3.12 -16.08 10.81
C ASP A 38 -4.20 -16.86 10.05
N PRO A 39 -4.19 -18.21 10.09
CA PRO A 39 -5.17 -19.02 9.38
C PRO A 39 -6.57 -18.94 10.02
N ALA A 40 -6.69 -18.52 11.28
CA ALA A 40 -7.97 -18.40 11.97
C ALA A 40 -8.69 -17.10 11.60
N ARG A 41 -7.98 -16.10 11.11
CA ARG A 41 -8.52 -14.80 10.70
C ARG A 41 -8.02 -14.40 9.30
N PRO A 42 -8.57 -15.01 8.24
CA PRO A 42 -8.24 -14.62 6.87
C PRO A 42 -8.51 -13.12 6.63
N LEU A 43 -7.63 -12.47 5.88
CA LEU A 43 -7.72 -11.04 5.57
C LEU A 43 -8.66 -10.71 4.39
N THR A 44 -9.45 -11.69 3.95
CA THR A 44 -10.47 -11.50 2.91
C THR A 44 -11.64 -12.46 3.10
N VAL A 45 -12.85 -11.96 2.84
CA VAL A 45 -14.07 -12.78 2.72
C VAL A 45 -14.44 -13.03 1.25
N THR A 46 -13.82 -12.29 0.33
CA THR A 46 -14.08 -12.36 -1.12
C THR A 46 -13.05 -13.16 -1.89
N GLY A 47 -11.84 -13.31 -1.37
CA GLY A 47 -10.68 -13.88 -2.07
C GLY A 47 -9.71 -12.84 -2.62
N GLY A 48 -9.92 -11.54 -2.39
CA GLY A 48 -9.01 -10.47 -2.83
C GLY A 48 -9.10 -10.10 -4.31
N LEU A 49 -8.64 -8.91 -4.70
CA LEU A 49 -8.69 -8.43 -6.11
C LEU A 49 -7.99 -9.40 -7.06
N THR A 50 -6.85 -9.95 -6.63
CA THR A 50 -6.01 -10.83 -7.45
C THR A 50 -6.75 -12.08 -7.90
N PHE A 51 -7.61 -12.66 -7.06
CA PHE A 51 -8.22 -13.96 -7.32
C PHE A 51 -9.73 -13.90 -7.58
N ALA A 52 -10.45 -13.05 -6.83
CA ALA A 52 -11.89 -12.87 -7.01
C ALA A 52 -12.23 -12.11 -8.31
N GLY A 53 -11.26 -11.35 -8.82
CA GLY A 53 -11.49 -10.37 -9.88
C GLY A 53 -12.16 -9.11 -9.33
N GLY A 54 -11.67 -7.95 -9.77
CA GLY A 54 -12.24 -6.65 -9.40
C GLY A 54 -12.58 -5.87 -10.67
N PRO A 55 -13.84 -5.48 -10.91
CA PRO A 55 -14.16 -4.60 -12.01
C PRO A 55 -13.61 -3.19 -11.73
N TRP A 56 -12.38 -2.93 -12.19
CA TRP A 56 -11.66 -1.65 -12.07
C TRP A 56 -11.70 -1.08 -10.64
N SER A 57 -12.59 -0.13 -10.35
CA SER A 57 -12.73 0.51 -9.03
C SER A 57 -13.78 -0.12 -8.11
N ASN A 58 -14.53 -1.13 -8.55
CA ASN A 58 -15.76 -1.57 -7.87
C ASN A 58 -15.60 -2.87 -7.05
N TYR A 59 -14.37 -3.33 -6.80
CA TYR A 59 -14.13 -4.52 -5.97
C TYR A 59 -14.81 -4.42 -4.58
N VAL A 60 -14.70 -3.28 -3.90
CA VAL A 60 -15.18 -3.13 -2.51
C VAL A 60 -16.70 -3.30 -2.40
N THR A 61 -17.45 -3.01 -3.45
CA THR A 61 -18.89 -3.27 -3.46
C THR A 61 -19.20 -4.78 -3.35
N HIS A 62 -18.38 -5.64 -3.97
CA HIS A 62 -18.51 -7.09 -3.82
C HIS A 62 -18.11 -7.55 -2.41
N SER A 63 -17.10 -6.90 -1.82
CA SER A 63 -16.72 -7.11 -0.43
C SER A 63 -17.85 -6.78 0.53
N ILE A 64 -18.50 -5.62 0.35
CA ILE A 64 -19.66 -5.21 1.16
C ILE A 64 -20.82 -6.20 1.01
N ALA A 65 -21.16 -6.61 -0.21
CA ALA A 65 -22.23 -7.57 -0.44
C ALA A 65 -21.95 -8.92 0.22
N THR A 66 -20.72 -9.45 0.05
CA THR A 66 -20.31 -10.72 0.65
C THR A 66 -20.30 -10.65 2.17
N MET A 67 -19.80 -9.55 2.74
CA MET A 67 -19.79 -9.32 4.17
C MET A 67 -21.21 -9.22 4.73
N ALA A 68 -22.13 -8.55 4.03
CA ALA A 68 -23.52 -8.44 4.45
C ALA A 68 -24.22 -9.82 4.49
N GLU A 69 -24.01 -10.68 3.49
CA GLU A 69 -24.51 -12.05 3.48
C GLU A 69 -23.93 -12.88 4.63
N LEU A 70 -22.62 -12.76 4.87
CA LEU A 70 -21.92 -13.48 5.94
C LEU A 70 -22.44 -13.08 7.34
N LEU A 71 -22.64 -11.78 7.57
CA LEU A 71 -23.15 -11.25 8.84
C LEU A 71 -24.64 -11.57 9.03
N ALA A 72 -25.43 -11.59 7.96
CA ALA A 72 -26.83 -12.03 8.03
C ALA A 72 -26.95 -13.50 8.43
N ALA A 73 -26.03 -14.35 7.96
CA ALA A 73 -25.95 -15.76 8.35
C ALA A 73 -25.38 -15.96 9.77
N ASN A 74 -24.66 -14.98 10.32
CA ASN A 74 -24.00 -15.05 11.63
C ASN A 74 -24.30 -13.79 12.47
N PRO A 75 -25.53 -13.63 13.02
CA PRO A 75 -25.91 -12.45 13.78
C PRO A 75 -25.02 -12.21 15.02
N GLY A 76 -24.83 -10.95 15.39
CA GLY A 76 -23.96 -10.54 16.51
C GLY A 76 -22.46 -10.45 16.16
N ARG A 77 -22.04 -10.98 15.00
CA ARG A 77 -20.66 -10.85 14.50
C ARG A 77 -20.39 -9.45 13.92
N ARG A 78 -19.10 -9.13 13.76
CA ARG A 78 -18.62 -7.85 13.24
C ARG A 78 -17.64 -8.07 12.09
N GLY A 79 -17.85 -7.35 11.01
CA GLY A 79 -17.01 -7.40 9.82
C GLY A 79 -16.33 -6.07 9.54
N LEU A 80 -15.03 -6.08 9.21
CA LEU A 80 -14.27 -4.91 8.78
C LEU A 80 -13.96 -5.02 7.28
N ILE A 81 -14.19 -3.92 6.55
CA ILE A 81 -13.78 -3.77 5.16
C ILE A 81 -12.92 -2.53 5.03
N THR A 82 -11.81 -2.65 4.30
CA THR A 82 -11.01 -1.50 3.87
C THR A 82 -11.15 -1.28 2.37
N ALA A 83 -11.12 -0.02 1.98
CA ALA A 83 -11.07 0.42 0.59
C ALA A 83 -9.83 1.28 0.41
N ASN A 84 -9.18 1.10 -0.73
CA ASN A 84 -8.04 1.91 -1.12
C ASN A 84 -8.18 2.43 -2.55
N GLY A 85 -7.78 3.67 -2.78
CA GLY A 85 -7.69 4.29 -4.10
C GLY A 85 -6.32 4.90 -4.38
N GLY A 86 -5.87 4.81 -5.63
CA GLY A 86 -4.59 5.36 -6.06
C GLY A 86 -3.39 4.59 -5.49
N TYR A 87 -2.32 5.32 -5.14
CA TYR A 87 -1.08 4.77 -4.59
C TYR A 87 -1.09 4.76 -3.06
N LEU A 88 -2.15 4.21 -2.43
CA LEU A 88 -2.40 4.34 -0.98
C LEU A 88 -2.65 5.80 -0.56
N THR A 89 -3.36 6.56 -1.39
CA THR A 89 -3.61 7.99 -1.14
C THR A 89 -5.02 8.28 -0.66
N LYS A 90 -5.93 7.32 -0.77
CA LYS A 90 -7.32 7.45 -0.33
C LYS A 90 -7.75 6.17 0.36
N HIS A 91 -8.21 6.31 1.58
CA HIS A 91 -8.68 5.18 2.38
C HIS A 91 -10.13 5.40 2.82
N SER A 92 -10.91 4.33 2.78
CA SER A 92 -12.20 4.27 3.47
C SER A 92 -12.27 2.97 4.26
N PHE A 93 -12.91 3.03 5.42
CA PHE A 93 -13.09 1.89 6.31
C PHE A 93 -14.58 1.77 6.63
N GLY A 94 -15.08 0.54 6.68
CA GLY A 94 -16.43 0.25 7.12
C GLY A 94 -16.43 -0.92 8.10
N VAL A 95 -17.09 -0.77 9.23
CA VAL A 95 -17.45 -1.91 10.09
C VAL A 95 -18.94 -2.14 9.99
N TYR A 96 -19.30 -3.41 9.84
CA TYR A 96 -20.64 -3.88 9.59
C TYR A 96 -21.03 -4.89 10.67
N SER A 97 -22.26 -4.81 11.16
CA SER A 97 -22.85 -5.77 12.07
C SER A 97 -24.37 -5.79 11.89
N THR A 98 -25.00 -6.84 12.39
CA THR A 98 -26.46 -6.91 12.54
C THR A 98 -26.94 -6.21 13.80
N GLU A 99 -26.04 -5.87 14.73
CA GLU A 99 -26.35 -5.10 15.93
C GLU A 99 -26.33 -3.59 15.61
N PRO A 100 -27.41 -2.84 15.91
CA PRO A 100 -27.45 -1.41 15.67
C PRO A 100 -26.53 -0.67 16.65
N PRO A 101 -25.85 0.41 16.22
CA PRO A 101 -25.12 1.27 17.14
C PRO A 101 -26.09 2.04 18.05
N ALA A 102 -25.61 2.44 19.23
CA ALA A 102 -26.40 3.24 20.16
C ALA A 102 -26.71 4.66 19.62
N GLU A 103 -25.77 5.22 18.87
CA GLU A 103 -25.87 6.56 18.27
C GLU A 103 -25.07 6.65 16.98
N PHE A 104 -25.37 7.66 16.16
CA PHE A 104 -24.54 8.02 15.02
C PHE A 104 -23.36 8.88 15.49
N ARG A 105 -22.15 8.55 15.02
CA ARG A 105 -20.91 9.27 15.33
C ARG A 105 -20.13 9.58 14.07
N TRP A 106 -19.42 10.69 14.07
CA TRP A 106 -18.49 11.06 13.01
C TRP A 106 -17.34 11.88 13.59
N GLU A 107 -16.21 11.86 12.89
CA GLU A 107 -15.03 12.66 13.20
C GLU A 107 -14.32 13.01 11.89
N ASP A 108 -13.75 14.22 11.82
CA ASP A 108 -12.83 14.61 10.75
C ASP A 108 -11.39 14.52 11.26
N VAL A 109 -10.65 13.57 10.71
CA VAL A 109 -9.25 13.32 11.07
C VAL A 109 -8.26 14.05 10.15
N GLN A 110 -8.74 14.79 9.14
CA GLN A 110 -7.87 15.51 8.20
C GLN A 110 -6.90 16.49 8.90
N PRO A 111 -7.31 17.25 9.94
CA PRO A 111 -6.36 18.13 10.66
C PRO A 111 -5.24 17.38 11.39
N VAL A 112 -5.42 16.11 11.72
CA VAL A 112 -4.36 15.27 12.28
C VAL A 112 -3.39 14.89 11.17
N VAL A 113 -3.90 14.41 10.04
CA VAL A 113 -3.10 14.04 8.86
C VAL A 113 -2.29 15.22 8.32
N ASP A 114 -2.88 16.41 8.25
CA ASP A 114 -2.23 17.62 7.71
C ASP A 114 -1.05 18.11 8.57
N ARG A 115 -0.95 17.65 9.83
CA ARG A 115 0.17 17.98 10.72
C ARG A 115 1.34 17.01 10.60
N GLU A 116 1.14 15.86 9.95
CA GLU A 116 2.22 14.89 9.76
C GLU A 116 3.33 15.48 8.88
N PRO A 117 4.61 15.19 9.19
CA PRO A 117 5.72 15.74 8.45
C PRO A 117 5.70 15.27 6.99
N THR A 118 5.87 16.21 6.06
CA THR A 118 5.99 15.89 4.64
C THR A 118 7.44 15.92 4.19
N THR A 119 7.74 15.15 3.14
CA THR A 119 9.05 15.16 2.49
C THR A 119 9.01 16.07 1.27
N VAL A 120 9.96 17.02 1.18
CA VAL A 120 10.10 17.86 -0.01
C VAL A 120 10.52 17.01 -1.21
N GLY A 121 9.72 17.07 -2.28
CA GLY A 121 10.06 16.48 -3.58
C GLY A 121 10.73 17.52 -4.48
N LEU A 122 11.95 17.25 -4.92
CA LEU A 122 12.67 18.05 -5.91
C LEU A 122 12.41 17.47 -7.30
N VAL A 123 11.82 18.29 -8.18
CA VAL A 123 11.57 17.90 -9.57
C VAL A 123 12.86 17.90 -10.38
N GLU A 124 13.71 18.91 -10.15
CA GLU A 124 15.01 19.05 -10.77
C GLU A 124 16.07 19.00 -9.66
N TRP A 125 16.96 18.01 -9.72
CA TRP A 125 18.04 17.87 -8.76
C TRP A 125 19.21 17.13 -9.40
N GLU A 126 20.42 17.66 -9.23
CA GLU A 126 21.67 17.04 -9.67
C GLU A 126 22.57 16.84 -8.46
N GLY A 127 23.17 15.66 -8.34
CA GLY A 127 24.07 15.35 -7.24
C GLY A 127 24.13 13.88 -6.90
N ILE A 128 24.81 13.57 -5.79
CA ILE A 128 24.95 12.21 -5.27
C ILE A 128 24.03 12.04 -4.08
N GLY A 129 23.13 11.08 -4.18
CA GLY A 129 22.13 10.76 -3.17
C GLY A 129 22.21 9.30 -2.77
N THR A 130 21.21 8.87 -2.01
CA THR A 130 21.09 7.50 -1.50
C THR A 130 19.78 6.90 -2.03
N VAL A 131 19.84 5.73 -2.66
CA VAL A 131 18.64 5.01 -3.10
C VAL A 131 17.81 4.63 -1.88
N GLU A 132 16.52 4.94 -1.91
CA GLU A 132 15.57 4.59 -0.86
C GLU A 132 14.58 3.52 -1.31
N ALA A 133 14.15 3.57 -2.56
CA ALA A 133 13.31 2.56 -3.19
C ALA A 133 13.58 2.52 -4.69
N TRP A 134 13.32 1.39 -5.34
CA TRP A 134 13.44 1.26 -6.78
C TRP A 134 12.40 0.31 -7.36
N THR A 135 12.20 0.39 -8.67
CA THR A 135 11.43 -0.60 -9.42
C THR A 135 11.97 -0.72 -10.84
N THR A 136 11.91 -1.94 -11.38
CA THR A 136 12.48 -2.27 -12.68
C THR A 136 11.40 -2.92 -13.54
N PRO A 137 10.72 -2.19 -14.44
CA PRO A 137 9.80 -2.79 -15.39
C PRO A 137 10.53 -3.74 -16.35
N PHE A 138 9.79 -4.75 -16.79
CA PHE A 138 10.26 -5.75 -17.75
C PHE A 138 9.57 -5.54 -19.11
N THR A 139 10.31 -5.76 -20.19
CA THR A 139 9.75 -5.79 -21.56
C THR A 139 8.84 -7.01 -21.75
N ARG A 140 8.12 -7.05 -22.89
CA ARG A 140 7.29 -8.22 -23.25
C ARG A 140 8.08 -9.52 -23.38
N GLU A 141 9.37 -9.43 -23.67
CA GLU A 141 10.28 -10.58 -23.75
C GLU A 141 10.86 -10.95 -22.37
N GLY A 142 10.39 -10.33 -21.28
CA GLY A 142 10.84 -10.64 -19.92
C GLY A 142 12.24 -10.12 -19.61
N ARG A 143 12.68 -9.04 -20.26
CA ARG A 143 13.99 -8.42 -20.01
C ARG A 143 13.84 -7.15 -19.16
N PRO A 144 14.67 -6.95 -18.12
CA PRO A 144 14.76 -5.66 -17.41
C PRO A 144 15.01 -4.52 -18.40
N GLU A 145 14.14 -3.50 -18.42
CA GLU A 145 14.22 -2.41 -19.41
C GLU A 145 15.06 -1.23 -18.90
N LYS A 146 14.78 -0.80 -17.67
CA LYS A 146 15.38 0.36 -16.98
C LYS A 146 14.98 0.29 -15.51
N THR A 147 15.68 1.03 -14.65
CA THR A 147 15.34 1.10 -13.22
C THR A 147 14.95 2.52 -12.83
N PHE A 148 13.77 2.67 -12.25
CA PHE A 148 13.38 3.92 -11.58
C PHE A 148 13.83 3.89 -10.14
N VAL A 149 14.46 4.96 -9.67
CA VAL A 149 14.94 5.08 -8.29
C VAL A 149 14.32 6.30 -7.62
N ALA A 150 13.84 6.11 -6.39
CA ALA A 150 13.59 7.19 -5.45
C ALA A 150 14.86 7.42 -4.64
N VAL A 151 15.33 8.67 -4.60
CA VAL A 151 16.64 9.04 -4.06
C VAL A 151 16.48 10.05 -2.95
N ARG A 152 17.12 9.79 -1.81
CA ARG A 152 17.27 10.75 -0.70
C ARG A 152 18.51 11.59 -0.91
N THR A 153 18.31 12.90 -0.94
CA THR A 153 19.39 13.87 -1.06
C THR A 153 20.08 14.05 0.31
N PRO A 154 21.33 14.58 0.35
CA PRO A 154 22.04 14.79 1.61
C PRO A 154 21.33 15.73 2.61
N ASP A 155 20.49 16.64 2.13
CA ASP A 155 19.66 17.56 2.92
C ASP A 155 18.29 16.97 3.30
N GLY A 156 18.00 15.72 2.93
CA GLY A 156 16.77 15.04 3.32
C GLY A 156 15.54 15.35 2.46
N ALA A 157 15.71 15.91 1.26
CA ALA A 157 14.69 15.94 0.23
C ALA A 157 14.65 14.62 -0.56
N ARG A 158 13.65 14.44 -1.43
CA ARG A 158 13.51 13.28 -2.31
C ARG A 158 13.52 13.75 -3.77
N SER A 159 14.26 13.04 -4.62
CA SER A 159 14.22 13.19 -6.07
C SER A 159 14.01 11.83 -6.73
N LEU A 160 13.69 11.84 -8.03
CA LEU A 160 13.55 10.64 -8.84
C LEU A 160 14.65 10.59 -9.90
N GLY A 161 15.09 9.38 -10.23
CA GLY A 161 16.06 9.14 -11.29
C GLY A 161 15.73 7.90 -12.11
N VAL A 162 16.33 7.81 -13.29
CA VAL A 162 16.21 6.63 -14.15
C VAL A 162 17.58 6.11 -14.58
N ILE A 163 17.84 4.84 -14.28
CA ILE A 163 18.98 4.10 -14.78
C ILE A 163 18.55 3.44 -16.09
N THR A 164 19.15 3.86 -17.21
CA THR A 164 18.83 3.35 -18.55
C THR A 164 19.84 2.34 -19.07
N ASP A 165 20.95 2.15 -18.35
CA ASP A 165 21.94 1.12 -18.65
C ASP A 165 21.34 -0.28 -18.44
N PRO A 166 21.22 -1.12 -19.48
CA PRO A 166 20.53 -2.41 -19.38
C PRO A 166 21.21 -3.39 -18.42
N ASP A 167 22.54 -3.37 -18.34
CA ASP A 167 23.30 -4.27 -17.46
C ASP A 167 23.07 -3.90 -15.99
N THR A 168 23.07 -2.60 -15.68
CA THR A 168 22.70 -2.10 -14.35
C THR A 168 21.22 -2.35 -14.05
N ALA A 169 20.32 -2.20 -15.02
CA ALA A 169 18.91 -2.52 -14.80
C ALA A 169 18.71 -4.01 -14.47
N ALA A 170 19.40 -4.89 -15.19
CA ALA A 170 19.37 -6.32 -14.92
C ALA A 170 19.93 -6.67 -13.54
N ALA A 171 21.00 -5.99 -13.10
CA ALA A 171 21.53 -6.15 -11.77
C ALA A 171 20.49 -5.91 -10.66
N THR A 172 19.57 -4.95 -10.83
CA THR A 172 18.61 -4.57 -9.78
C THR A 172 17.45 -5.54 -9.53
N VAL A 173 17.37 -6.64 -10.31
CA VAL A 173 16.31 -7.66 -10.19
C VAL A 173 16.85 -9.05 -9.89
N HIS A 174 18.17 -9.20 -9.73
CA HIS A 174 18.81 -10.47 -9.44
C HIS A 174 19.35 -10.47 -8.00
N ASP A 175 19.13 -11.57 -7.28
CA ASP A 175 19.52 -11.75 -5.88
C ASP A 175 21.04 -11.62 -5.63
N ASP A 176 21.85 -11.72 -6.69
CA ASP A 176 23.31 -11.66 -6.64
C ASP A 176 23.87 -10.24 -6.46
N ILE A 177 23.10 -9.20 -6.84
CA ILE A 177 23.43 -7.80 -6.59
C ILE A 177 22.45 -7.30 -5.55
N ALA A 178 22.87 -7.50 -4.30
CA ALA A 178 22.23 -7.07 -3.08
C ALA A 178 21.40 -5.80 -3.26
N ASP A 179 20.16 -5.87 -2.78
CA ASP A 179 19.32 -4.76 -2.35
C ASP A 179 20.01 -3.39 -2.52
N ILE A 180 19.69 -2.69 -3.60
CA ILE A 180 20.32 -1.39 -3.88
C ILE A 180 19.80 -0.29 -2.94
N ALA A 181 18.90 -0.59 -2.00
CA ALA A 181 18.59 0.35 -0.93
C ALA A 181 19.87 0.75 -0.20
N GLY A 182 20.02 2.04 0.06
CA GLY A 182 21.22 2.59 0.70
C GLY A 182 22.41 2.80 -0.26
N ALA A 183 22.36 2.29 -1.49
CA ALA A 183 23.42 2.52 -2.46
C ALA A 183 23.53 3.99 -2.85
N LYS A 184 24.74 4.44 -3.18
CA LYS A 184 24.96 5.79 -3.70
C LYS A 184 24.59 5.83 -5.18
N VAL A 185 23.90 6.89 -5.57
CA VAL A 185 23.47 7.11 -6.96
C VAL A 185 23.71 8.57 -7.31
N ALA A 186 24.34 8.81 -8.45
CA ALA A 186 24.43 10.14 -9.03
C ALA A 186 23.23 10.38 -9.95
N ILE A 187 22.53 11.48 -9.74
CA ILE A 187 21.48 12.00 -10.62
C ILE A 187 22.07 13.15 -11.42
N ALA A 188 21.92 13.12 -12.73
CA ALA A 188 22.28 14.21 -13.64
C ALA A 188 21.09 15.16 -13.87
N ALA A 189 21.36 16.35 -14.42
CA ALA A 189 20.34 17.36 -14.71
C ALA A 189 19.17 16.87 -15.59
N ASP A 190 19.39 15.87 -16.44
CA ASP A 190 18.37 15.27 -17.30
C ASP A 190 17.56 14.15 -16.62
N GLY A 191 17.81 13.88 -15.33
CA GLY A 191 17.19 12.82 -14.54
C GLY A 191 17.80 11.44 -14.75
N SER A 192 18.83 11.31 -15.59
CA SER A 192 19.57 10.04 -15.69
C SER A 192 20.31 9.74 -14.39
N ALA A 193 20.36 8.46 -14.03
CA ALA A 193 20.91 7.97 -12.78
C ALA A 193 22.02 6.94 -13.04
N THR A 194 23.08 6.99 -12.23
CA THR A 194 24.18 6.01 -12.27
C THR A 194 24.56 5.61 -10.85
N LEU A 195 24.54 4.31 -10.57
CA LEU A 195 25.02 3.77 -9.29
C LEU A 195 26.52 4.07 -9.12
N ARG A 196 26.95 4.26 -7.86
CA ARG A 196 28.32 4.66 -7.49
C ARG A 196 28.97 3.65 -6.58
#